data_AF-A0A536BPL2-F1
#
_entry.id   AF-A0A536BPL2-F1
#
_cell.length_a   1.000
_cell.length_b   1.000
_cell.length_c   1.000
_cell.angle_alpha   90.00
_cell.angle_beta   90.00
_cell.angle_gamma   90.00
#
_symmetry.space_group_name_H-M   'P 1'
#
loop_
_entity.id
_entity.type
_entity.pdbx_description
1 polymer ?
#
loop_
_entity_poly.entity_id
_entity_poly.type
_entity_poly.pdbx_seq_one_letter_code
_entity_poly.pdbx_strand_id
1 'polypeptide(L)'
;TEEETRAWLAPLLASGEAPPIIEHNARAVGTDPVSYLAEGVGFTSYVRDGGVVYHTYSTTARGLEFLMGYYPILDRAPNGRDEGPAFQTWLRRHDEYNSTYNEGRLGRG
;
A
#
# COMPACT_ATOMS: atom_id res chain seq x y z
N THR A 1 12.95 -12.34 0.74
CA THR A 1 13.38 -12.43 -0.68
C THR A 1 12.20 -12.87 -1.54
N GLU A 2 12.28 -12.81 -2.87
CA GLU A 2 11.18 -13.31 -3.72
C GLU A 2 10.85 -14.79 -3.47
N GLU A 3 11.85 -15.62 -3.17
CA GLU A 3 11.66 -17.03 -2.85
C GLU A 3 10.86 -17.24 -1.56
N GLU A 4 11.22 -16.51 -0.49
CA GLU A 4 10.49 -16.53 0.78
C GLU A 4 9.06 -15.98 0.61
N THR A 5 8.91 -14.87 -0.11
CA THR A 5 7.60 -14.28 -0.41
C THR A 5 6.73 -15.26 -1.18
N ARG A 6 7.28 -15.96 -2.18
CA ARG A 6 6.57 -16.96 -2.97
C ARG A 6 6.14 -18.14 -2.10
N ALA A 7 7.02 -18.64 -1.23
CA ALA A 7 6.70 -19.74 -0.32
C ALA A 7 5.54 -19.40 0.63
N TRP A 8 5.48 -18.16 1.11
CA TRP A 8 4.41 -17.67 1.98
C TRP A 8 3.11 -17.36 1.22
N LEU A 9 3.20 -16.72 0.06
CA LEU A 9 2.04 -16.18 -0.66
C LEU A 9 1.32 -17.22 -1.51
N ALA A 10 2.04 -18.20 -2.09
CA ALA A 10 1.47 -19.23 -2.95
C ALA A 10 0.25 -19.97 -2.35
N PRO A 11 0.27 -20.44 -1.08
CA PRO A 11 -0.89 -21.09 -0.50
C PRO A 11 -2.10 -20.15 -0.34
N LEU A 12 -1.87 -18.87 0.01
CA LEU A 12 -2.93 -17.87 0.17
C LEU A 12 -3.60 -17.51 -1.17
N LEU A 13 -2.81 -17.43 -2.25
CA LEU A 13 -3.34 -17.24 -3.60
C LEU A 13 -4.13 -18.48 -4.05
N ALA A 14 -3.62 -19.68 -3.77
CA ALA A 14 -4.29 -20.92 -4.15
C ALA A 14 -5.61 -21.14 -3.39
N SER A 15 -5.71 -20.70 -2.13
CA SER A 15 -6.95 -20.77 -1.34
C SER A 15 -7.93 -19.63 -1.63
N GLY A 16 -7.49 -18.57 -2.33
CA GLY A 16 -8.29 -17.35 -2.53
C GLY A 16 -8.44 -16.50 -1.28
N GLU A 17 -7.62 -16.74 -0.25
CA GLU A 17 -7.64 -16.02 1.04
C GLU A 17 -6.69 -14.81 1.06
N ALA A 18 -5.87 -14.64 0.01
CA ALA A 18 -5.02 -13.47 -0.12
C ALA A 18 -5.86 -12.17 -0.12
N PRO A 19 -5.50 -11.15 0.69
CA PRO A 19 -6.17 -9.86 0.67
C PRO A 19 -6.22 -9.26 -0.76
N PRO A 20 -7.39 -8.81 -1.26
CA PRO A 20 -7.53 -8.28 -2.62
C PRO A 20 -6.60 -7.11 -2.96
N ILE A 21 -6.18 -6.36 -1.94
CA ILE A 21 -5.26 -5.23 -2.07
C ILE A 21 -3.90 -5.64 -2.65
N ILE A 22 -3.46 -6.88 -2.43
CA ILE A 22 -2.17 -7.37 -2.93
C ILE A 22 -2.19 -7.40 -4.46
N GLU A 23 -3.18 -8.08 -5.05
CA GLU A 23 -3.32 -8.15 -6.51
C GLU A 23 -3.63 -6.77 -7.12
N HIS A 24 -4.47 -5.98 -6.46
CA HIS A 24 -4.82 -4.64 -6.90
C HIS A 24 -3.58 -3.74 -7.04
N ASN A 25 -2.77 -3.65 -5.98
CA ASN A 25 -1.59 -2.79 -5.98
C ASN A 25 -0.50 -3.28 -6.93
N ALA A 26 -0.23 -4.59 -6.95
CA ALA A 26 0.73 -5.19 -7.86
C ALA A 26 0.39 -4.84 -9.32
N ARG A 27 -0.89 -5.01 -9.70
CA ARG A 27 -1.38 -4.64 -11.03
C ARG A 27 -1.25 -3.15 -11.30
N ALA A 28 -1.59 -2.29 -10.34
CA ALA A 28 -1.53 -0.85 -10.51
C ALA A 28 -0.10 -0.36 -10.81
N VAL A 29 0.93 -1.00 -10.24
CA VAL A 29 2.35 -0.68 -10.51
C VAL A 29 2.97 -1.54 -11.62
N GLY A 30 2.19 -2.38 -12.29
CA GLY A 30 2.65 -3.17 -13.44
C GLY A 30 3.55 -4.36 -13.09
N THR A 31 3.41 -4.94 -11.89
CA THR A 31 4.17 -6.10 -11.43
C THR A 31 3.25 -7.22 -10.92
N ASP A 32 3.82 -8.35 -10.48
CA ASP A 32 3.08 -9.46 -9.88
C ASP A 32 3.11 -9.43 -8.34
N PRO A 33 2.16 -10.12 -7.66
CA PRO A 33 2.07 -10.13 -6.20
C PRO A 33 3.35 -10.52 -5.46
N VAL A 34 4.15 -11.45 -6.00
CA VAL A 34 5.39 -11.91 -5.35
C VAL A 34 6.43 -10.81 -5.42
N SER A 35 6.71 -10.27 -6.61
CA SER A 35 7.68 -9.19 -6.76
C SER A 35 7.23 -7.92 -6.01
N TYR A 36 5.93 -7.58 -6.03
CA TYR A 36 5.37 -6.45 -5.27
C TYR A 36 5.66 -6.54 -3.77
N LEU A 37 5.40 -7.71 -3.17
CA LEU A 37 5.60 -7.91 -1.74
C LEU A 37 7.07 -8.14 -1.37
N ALA A 38 7.87 -8.70 -2.26
CA ALA A 38 9.30 -8.91 -2.04
C ALA A 38 10.10 -7.61 -1.99
N GLU A 39 9.72 -6.61 -2.78
CA GLU A 39 10.27 -5.25 -2.64
C GLU A 39 9.73 -4.57 -1.39
N GLY A 40 8.40 -4.58 -1.22
CA GLY A 40 7.72 -4.01 -0.06
C GLY A 40 7.91 -2.50 0.11
N VAL A 41 7.07 -1.88 0.94
CA VAL A 41 7.28 -0.48 1.36
C VAL A 41 8.08 -0.46 2.65
N GLY A 42 9.05 0.45 2.73
CA GLY A 42 9.89 0.65 3.91
C GLY A 42 10.27 2.11 4.09
N PHE A 43 10.54 2.48 5.35
CA PHE A 43 11.08 3.78 5.71
C PHE A 43 12.37 3.55 6.50
N THR A 44 13.41 4.26 6.10
CA THR A 44 14.73 4.18 6.74
C THR A 44 15.30 5.57 6.90
N SER A 45 15.92 5.83 8.05
CA SER A 45 16.66 7.06 8.31
C SER A 45 18.12 6.78 8.64
N TYR A 46 18.96 7.74 8.25
CA TYR A 46 20.39 7.69 8.43
C TYR A 46 20.89 9.00 9.04
N VAL A 47 21.97 8.92 9.81
CA VAL A 47 22.71 10.09 10.30
C VAL A 47 24.10 10.08 9.70
N ARG A 48 24.56 11.23 9.21
CA ARG A 48 25.95 11.42 8.78
C ARG A 48 26.71 12.17 9.87
N ASP A 49 27.75 11.55 10.42
CA ASP A 49 28.61 12.14 11.44
C ASP A 49 30.07 11.76 11.22
N GLY A 50 30.99 12.71 11.35
CA GLY A 50 32.43 12.48 11.14
C GLY A 50 32.80 11.92 9.77
N GLY A 51 31.97 12.11 8.73
CA GLY A 51 32.16 11.51 7.40
C GLY A 51 31.64 10.07 7.27
N VAL A 52 31.15 9.45 8.35
CA VAL A 52 30.53 8.12 8.39
C VAL A 52 29.01 8.26 8.30
N VAL A 53 28.34 7.32 7.63
CA VAL A 53 26.88 7.23 7.56
C VAL A 53 26.41 6.07 8.45
N TYR A 54 25.52 6.36 9.39
CA TYR A 54 24.95 5.41 10.33
C TYR A 54 23.49 5.14 9.98
N HIS A 55 23.09 3.88 10.03
CA HIS A 55 21.70 3.46 9.90
C HIS A 55 21.03 3.54 11.28
N THR A 56 20.14 4.51 11.46
CA THR A 56 19.60 4.83 12.80
C THR A 56 18.23 4.26 13.06
N TYR A 57 17.44 4.02 12.01
CA TYR A 57 16.09 3.48 12.13
C TYR A 57 15.64 2.89 10.79
N SER A 58 14.97 1.74 10.81
CA SER A 58 14.22 1.24 9.67
C SER A 58 12.95 0.55 10.14
N THR A 59 11.89 0.65 9.34
CA THR A 59 10.63 -0.01 9.59
C THR A 59 9.90 -0.34 8.30
N THR A 60 9.00 -1.33 8.37
CA THR A 60 8.16 -1.80 7.28
C THR A 60 6.75 -2.11 7.81
N ALA A 61 5.83 -2.48 6.93
CA ALA A 61 4.47 -2.87 7.27
C ALA A 61 3.78 -1.83 8.20
N ARG A 62 3.24 -2.27 9.34
CA ARG A 62 2.52 -1.39 10.29
C ARG A 62 3.38 -0.29 10.91
N GLY A 63 4.70 -0.42 10.88
CA GLY A 63 5.59 0.64 11.34
C GLY A 63 5.54 1.90 10.49
N LEU A 64 4.91 1.86 9.31
CA LEU A 64 4.72 3.01 8.42
C LEU A 64 3.45 3.83 8.72
N GLU A 65 2.63 3.41 9.68
CA GLU A 65 1.36 4.09 10.00
C GLU A 65 1.54 5.57 10.36
N PHE A 66 2.69 5.96 10.92
CA PHE A 66 2.98 7.37 11.25
C PHE A 66 3.14 8.28 10.03
N LEU A 67 3.47 7.73 8.85
CA LEU A 67 3.53 8.47 7.59
C LEU A 67 2.16 8.58 6.92
N MET A 68 1.20 7.75 7.33
CA MET A 68 -0.15 7.69 6.78
C MET A 68 -1.09 8.54 7.63
N GLY A 69 -0.84 9.86 7.67
CA GLY A 69 -1.49 10.78 8.62
C GLY A 69 -3.03 10.84 8.55
N TYR A 70 -3.64 10.34 7.48
CA TYR A 70 -5.10 10.24 7.37
C TYR A 70 -5.68 9.06 8.17
N TYR A 71 -4.96 7.95 8.34
CA TYR A 71 -5.47 6.78 9.09
C TYR A 71 -5.79 7.11 10.56
N PRO A 72 -4.90 7.78 11.32
CA PRO A 72 -5.22 8.19 12.69
C PRO A 72 -6.42 9.14 12.80
N ILE A 73 -6.74 9.89 11.75
CA ILE A 73 -7.92 10.76 11.68
C ILE A 73 -9.18 9.89 11.47
N LEU A 74 -9.15 8.99 10.48
CA LEU A 74 -10.26 8.07 10.19
C LEU A 74 -10.55 7.12 11.36
N ASP A 75 -9.52 6.66 12.09
CA ASP A 75 -9.68 5.82 13.27
C ASP A 75 -10.49 6.47 14.40
N ARG A 76 -10.65 7.80 14.38
CA ARG A 76 -11.47 8.56 15.33
C ARG A 76 -12.88 8.87 14.82
N ALA A 77 -13.18 8.55 13.57
CA ALA A 77 -14.55 8.65 13.07
C ALA A 77 -15.42 7.59 13.74
N PRO A 78 -16.74 7.84 13.96
CA PRO A 78 -17.63 6.86 14.57
C PRO A 78 -17.67 5.49 13.87
N ASN A 79 -17.43 5.45 12.55
CA ASN A 79 -17.36 4.23 11.75
C ASN A 79 -15.92 3.72 11.51
N GLY A 80 -14.94 4.28 12.23
CA GLY A 80 -13.52 4.06 11.97
C GLY A 80 -13.18 4.36 10.51
N ARG A 81 -12.39 3.46 9.90
CA ARG A 81 -11.96 3.58 8.50
C ARG A 81 -13.01 3.12 7.49
N ASP A 82 -14.07 2.43 7.91
CA ASP A 82 -15.13 1.90 7.04
C ASP A 82 -14.61 1.12 5.81
N GLU A 83 -13.56 0.31 5.99
CA GLU A 83 -12.80 -0.28 4.87
C GLU A 83 -13.48 -1.50 4.20
N GLY A 84 -14.54 -2.03 4.80
CA GLY A 84 -15.27 -3.19 4.29
C GLY A 84 -14.37 -4.43 4.06
N PRO A 85 -14.85 -5.43 3.28
CA PRO A 85 -14.06 -6.64 2.97
C PRO A 85 -12.95 -6.38 1.93
N ALA A 86 -13.01 -5.27 1.20
CA ALA A 86 -12.10 -4.96 0.10
C ALA A 86 -10.89 -4.14 0.53
N PHE A 87 -10.67 -3.93 1.84
CA PHE A 87 -9.54 -3.28 2.51
C PHE A 87 -8.62 -2.46 1.59
N GLN A 88 -8.72 -1.13 1.66
CA GLN A 88 -7.85 -0.15 0.96
C GLN A 88 -7.93 -0.10 -0.58
N THR A 89 -8.73 -0.93 -1.25
CA THR A 89 -8.90 -0.88 -2.72
C THR A 89 -9.59 0.38 -3.26
N TRP A 90 -10.13 1.22 -2.37
CA TRP A 90 -10.71 2.52 -2.73
C TRP A 90 -9.65 3.61 -2.92
N LEU A 91 -8.43 3.40 -2.44
CA LEU A 91 -7.35 4.39 -2.54
C LEU A 91 -6.92 4.55 -4.00
N ARG A 92 -6.97 5.78 -4.50
CA ARG A 92 -6.53 6.13 -5.86
C ARG A 92 -5.24 6.93 -5.83
N ARG A 93 -4.46 6.85 -6.92
CA ARG A 93 -3.31 7.74 -7.10
C ARG A 93 -3.80 9.18 -7.28
N HIS A 94 -2.97 10.15 -6.89
CA HIS A 94 -3.34 11.56 -6.91
C HIS A 94 -3.82 12.03 -8.30
N ASP A 95 -3.20 11.55 -9.37
CA ASP A 95 -3.54 11.86 -10.77
C ASP A 95 -4.83 11.20 -11.25
N GLU A 96 -5.24 10.07 -10.66
CA GLU A 96 -6.48 9.36 -11.00
C GLU A 96 -7.75 10.09 -10.55
N TYR A 97 -7.65 11.00 -9.56
CA TYR A 97 -8.80 11.79 -9.14
C TYR A 97 -9.25 12.80 -10.20
N ASN A 98 -8.34 13.26 -11.07
CA ASN A 98 -8.67 14.24 -12.13
C ASN A 98 -9.31 13.60 -13.37
N SER A 99 -9.19 12.27 -13.57
CA SER A 99 -9.79 11.59 -14.71
C SER A 99 -11.31 11.42 -14.54
N THR A 100 -11.76 11.18 -13.30
CA THR A 100 -13.19 10.96 -12.97
C THR A 100 -14.06 12.22 -13.12
N TYR A 101 -13.48 13.42 -12.98
CA TYR A 101 -14.22 14.67 -13.17
C TYR A 101 -14.65 14.88 -14.64
N ASN A 102 -13.90 14.33 -15.61
CA ASN A 102 -14.20 14.49 -17.03
C ASN A 102 -15.26 13.50 -17.55
N GLU A 103 -15.37 12.29 -16.99
CA GLU A 103 -16.42 11.34 -17.37
C GLU A 103 -17.82 11.76 -16.86
N GLY A 104 -17.89 12.42 -15.69
CA GLY A 104 -19.15 12.91 -15.13
C GLY A 104 -19.79 14.09 -15.88
N ARG A 105 -19.01 14.82 -16.71
CA ARG A 105 -19.47 16.00 -17.46
C ARG A 105 -20.01 15.68 -18.85
N LEU A 106 -19.73 14.50 -19.39
CA LEU A 106 -20.13 14.09 -20.75
C LEU A 106 -21.46 13.31 -20.80
N GLY A 107 -22.08 13.02 -19.65
CA GLY A 107 -23.32 12.24 -19.54
C GLY A 107 -24.61 13.04 -19.29
N ARG A 108 -24.59 14.38 -19.41
CA ARG A 108 -25.79 15.23 -19.31
C ARG A 108 -25.82 16.24 -20.46
N GLY A 109 -26.34 15.79 -21.60
CA GLY A 109 -26.70 16.59 -22.76
C GLY A 109 -27.88 15.94 -23.45
#